data_AF-A0A7S0E9S9-F1
#
_entry.id   AF-A0A7S0E9S9-F1
#
_cell.length_a   1.000
_cell.length_b   1.000
_cell.length_c   1.000
_cell.angle_alpha   90.00
_cell.angle_beta   90.00
_cell.angle_gamma   90.00
#
_symmetry.space_group_name_H-M   'P 1'
#
loop_
_entity.id
_entity.type
_entity.pdbx_description
1 polymer ?
#
loop_
_entity_poly.entity_id
_entity_poly.type
_entity_poly.pdbx_seq_one_letter_code
_entity_poly.pdbx_strand_id
1 'polypeptide(L)'
;DVNLVYANQQFFYESKWQWNVPELRVDDAIVHGPLPLMTLWKRRLWEATPHGFDEALPKGHEDWAFWLQLTRLPLQSRKIPEFLTQYRFKANSKMRNRERNNPEVPRLMRTLFADLYPVRKLLIDHYLLLQPKGFSESVQMDVSVSQHLHPHRSTPHLWVGMILQSKGDLKAACRAYNQSKLLSQPYDWQAAFRLWKALLLLGDARRAAREEEELRSLWGPVQLGWYGTDVDGRIVPHEADLPLLRD
;
A
#
# COMPACT_ATOMS: atom_id res chain seq x y z
N ASP A 1 -22.65 -10.35 20.98
CA ASP A 1 -21.77 -9.39 21.68
C ASP A 1 -21.16 -8.35 20.76
N VAL A 2 -21.74 -7.14 20.75
CA VAL A 2 -21.18 -5.98 20.05
C VAL A 2 -19.71 -5.79 20.45
N ASN A 3 -18.83 -5.63 19.47
CA ASN A 3 -17.38 -5.44 19.69
C ASN A 3 -16.80 -4.21 18.98
N LEU A 4 -17.61 -3.54 18.16
CA LEU A 4 -17.26 -2.29 17.47
C LEU A 4 -18.52 -1.41 17.40
N VAL A 5 -18.39 -0.14 17.75
CA VAL A 5 -19.49 0.83 17.75
C VAL A 5 -19.02 2.11 17.09
N TYR A 6 -19.82 2.61 16.15
CA TYR A 6 -19.56 3.87 15.47
C TYR A 6 -20.87 4.63 15.27
N ALA A 7 -20.74 5.92 15.00
CA ALA A 7 -21.87 6.81 14.81
C ALA A 7 -21.66 7.68 13.58
N ASN A 8 -22.72 8.32 13.11
CA ASN A 8 -22.60 9.33 12.06
C ASN A 8 -21.68 10.48 12.52
N GLN A 9 -21.03 11.13 11.55
CA GLN A 9 -20.06 12.18 11.81
C GLN A 9 -20.54 13.52 11.27
N GLN A 10 -20.37 14.58 12.06
CA GLN A 10 -20.68 15.94 11.66
C GLN A 10 -19.45 16.82 11.79
N PHE A 11 -19.23 17.64 10.77
CA PHE A 11 -18.25 18.71 10.82
C PHE A 11 -18.79 19.91 11.59
N PHE A 12 -17.91 20.56 12.34
CA PHE A 12 -18.16 21.86 12.96
C PHE A 12 -17.01 22.83 12.65
N TYR A 13 -17.15 24.09 13.07
CA TYR A 13 -16.24 25.22 12.79
C TYR A 13 -16.47 25.82 11.39
N GLU A 14 -15.72 25.41 10.36
CA GLU A 14 -15.83 26.00 9.01
C GLU A 14 -16.74 25.21 8.04
N SER A 15 -17.32 24.10 8.49
CA SER A 15 -18.29 23.31 7.72
C SER A 15 -19.33 22.71 8.65
N LYS A 16 -20.53 22.46 8.11
CA LYS A 16 -21.62 21.74 8.77
C LYS A 16 -21.95 20.41 8.06
N TRP A 17 -21.06 19.96 7.17
CA TRP A 17 -21.28 18.74 6.40
C TRP A 17 -21.46 17.53 7.32
N GLN A 18 -22.33 16.62 6.90
CA GLN A 18 -22.75 15.45 7.64
C GLN A 18 -22.41 14.20 6.85
N TRP A 19 -21.62 13.32 7.46
CA TRP A 19 -21.37 11.98 6.96
C TRP A 19 -22.36 11.00 7.58
N ASN A 20 -23.28 10.52 6.76
CA ASN A 20 -24.02 9.31 7.07
C ASN A 20 -23.09 8.12 6.82
N VAL A 21 -22.42 7.64 7.86
CA VAL A 21 -21.42 6.57 7.76
C VAL A 21 -22.14 5.30 7.28
N PRO A 22 -21.71 4.63 6.21
CA PRO A 22 -22.38 3.42 5.73
C PRO A 22 -22.29 2.27 6.76
N GLU A 23 -23.04 1.20 6.53
CA GLU A 23 -22.78 -0.06 7.22
C GLU A 23 -21.37 -0.54 6.87
N LEU A 24 -20.63 -1.05 7.85
CA LEU A 24 -19.25 -1.49 7.66
C LEU A 24 -19.21 -2.66 6.68
N ARG A 25 -18.57 -2.45 5.53
CA ARG A 25 -18.33 -3.47 4.52
C ARG A 25 -16.90 -3.43 4.04
N VAL A 26 -16.35 -4.59 3.71
CA VAL A 26 -14.95 -4.73 3.28
C VAL A 26 -14.71 -4.04 1.94
N ASP A 27 -15.64 -4.17 0.99
CA ASP A 27 -15.57 -3.57 -0.34
C ASP A 27 -15.56 -2.03 -0.31
N ASP A 28 -16.33 -1.43 0.60
CA ASP A 28 -16.29 0.01 0.84
C ASP A 28 -15.01 0.44 1.58
N ALA A 29 -14.61 -0.34 2.59
CA ALA A 29 -13.43 -0.08 3.39
C ALA A 29 -12.15 0.00 2.55
N ILE A 30 -11.99 -0.84 1.52
CA ILE A 30 -10.80 -0.84 0.66
C ILE A 30 -10.69 0.39 -0.25
N VAL A 31 -11.79 1.15 -0.44
CA VAL A 31 -11.84 2.33 -1.34
C VAL A 31 -11.85 3.65 -0.56
N HIS A 32 -12.64 3.74 0.51
CA HIS A 32 -12.98 5.05 1.11
C HIS A 32 -12.50 5.26 2.54
N GLY A 33 -12.03 4.21 3.23
CA GLY A 33 -11.84 4.25 4.67
C GLY A 33 -13.20 4.25 5.38
N PRO A 34 -13.56 3.17 6.09
CA PRO A 34 -14.97 2.89 6.34
C PRO A 34 -15.56 3.62 7.56
N LEU A 35 -14.72 4.14 8.45
CA LEU A 35 -15.14 4.52 9.80
C LEU A 35 -14.50 5.83 10.29
N PRO A 36 -15.23 6.66 11.05
CA PRO A 36 -14.65 7.81 11.75
C PRO A 36 -13.56 7.40 12.74
N LEU A 37 -12.56 8.25 12.92
CA LEU A 37 -11.45 8.04 13.87
C LEU A 37 -11.94 7.77 15.31
N MET A 38 -13.05 8.38 15.72
CA MET A 38 -13.62 8.25 17.07
C MET A 38 -14.49 6.98 17.27
N THR A 39 -14.39 6.01 16.36
CA THR A 39 -15.02 4.70 16.52
C THR A 39 -14.57 4.06 17.84
N LEU A 40 -15.46 3.38 18.53
CA LEU A 40 -15.14 2.62 19.74
C LEU A 40 -15.05 1.14 19.42
N TRP A 41 -14.05 0.46 19.96
CA TRP A 41 -13.87 -0.97 19.79
C TRP A 41 -13.47 -1.63 21.11
N LYS A 42 -13.79 -2.92 21.25
CA LYS A 42 -13.31 -3.70 22.39
C LYS A 42 -11.79 -3.88 22.28
N ARG A 43 -11.08 -3.77 23.40
CA ARG A 43 -9.62 -3.97 23.51
C ARG A 43 -9.10 -5.23 22.81
N ARG A 44 -9.85 -6.34 22.87
CA ARG A 44 -9.50 -7.59 22.17
C ARG A 44 -9.30 -7.45 20.66
N LEU A 45 -9.97 -6.48 20.01
CA LEU A 45 -9.77 -6.20 18.59
C LEU A 45 -8.41 -5.54 18.34
N TRP A 46 -8.01 -4.61 19.21
CA TRP A 46 -6.69 -3.98 19.17
C TRP A 46 -5.57 -5.01 19.37
N GLU A 47 -5.73 -5.91 20.34
CA GLU A 47 -4.76 -6.97 20.61
C GLU A 47 -4.66 -8.00 19.46
N ALA A 48 -5.72 -8.12 18.65
CA ALA A 48 -5.78 -9.04 17.51
C ALA A 48 -5.26 -8.42 16.19
N THR A 49 -5.07 -7.09 16.13
CA THR A 49 -4.51 -6.41 14.95
C THR A 49 -2.99 -6.32 15.06
N PRO A 50 -2.23 -6.99 14.18
CA PRO A 50 -0.78 -6.85 14.18
C PRO A 50 -0.46 -5.42 13.73
N HIS A 51 0.15 -4.62 14.61
CA HIS A 51 0.60 -3.23 14.36
C HIS A 51 -0.39 -2.10 14.65
N GLY A 52 -1.64 -2.39 15.05
CA GLY A 52 -2.60 -1.35 15.45
C GLY A 52 -2.70 -0.23 14.39
N PHE A 53 -2.46 1.02 14.79
CA PHE A 53 -2.21 2.12 13.86
C PHE A 53 -0.81 1.93 13.25
N ASP A 54 -0.76 1.48 12.00
CA ASP A 54 0.49 1.01 11.39
C ASP A 54 1.51 2.14 11.16
N GLU A 55 2.48 2.26 12.07
CA GLU A 55 3.54 3.27 12.06
C GLU A 55 4.58 3.08 10.94
N ALA A 56 4.55 1.94 10.24
CA ALA A 56 5.41 1.76 9.08
C ALA A 56 4.93 2.62 7.90
N LEU A 57 3.65 2.99 7.83
CA LEU A 57 3.15 3.85 6.76
C LEU A 57 3.71 5.29 6.89
N PRO A 58 4.16 5.89 5.79
CA PRO A 58 4.44 7.32 5.75
C PRO A 58 3.22 8.14 6.16
N LYS A 59 3.44 9.28 6.81
CA LYS A 59 2.44 9.96 7.66
C LYS A 59 1.03 10.02 7.07
N GLY A 60 0.09 9.58 7.91
CA GLY A 60 -1.35 9.53 7.69
C GLY A 60 -1.82 8.22 7.03
N HIS A 61 -3.11 7.91 7.16
CA HIS A 61 -3.75 6.64 6.73
C HIS A 61 -3.43 5.49 7.71
N GLU A 62 -2.82 5.75 8.87
CA GLU A 62 -2.64 4.75 9.92
C GLU A 62 -4.00 4.28 10.43
N ASP A 63 -4.98 5.20 10.50
CA ASP A 63 -6.37 4.91 10.81
C ASP A 63 -7.03 4.02 9.77
N TRP A 64 -6.88 4.35 8.48
CA TRP A 64 -7.37 3.51 7.40
C TRP A 64 -6.72 2.12 7.43
N ALA A 65 -5.41 2.04 7.63
CA ALA A 65 -4.69 0.79 7.77
C ALA A 65 -5.21 -0.05 8.94
N PHE A 66 -5.48 0.58 10.08
CA PHE A 66 -6.10 -0.08 11.21
C PHE A 66 -7.50 -0.62 10.87
N TRP A 67 -8.34 0.16 10.17
CA TRP A 67 -9.65 -0.31 9.72
C TRP A 67 -9.57 -1.51 8.77
N LEU A 68 -8.63 -1.51 7.82
CA LEU A 68 -8.41 -2.65 6.93
C LEU A 68 -7.93 -3.91 7.67
N GLN A 69 -7.25 -3.76 8.79
CA GLN A 69 -6.92 -4.91 9.63
C GLN A 69 -8.15 -5.44 10.37
N LEU A 70 -9.01 -4.55 10.89
CA LEU A 70 -10.24 -4.96 11.59
C LEU A 70 -11.21 -5.72 10.68
N THR A 71 -11.28 -5.42 9.39
CA THR A 71 -12.15 -6.14 8.44
C THR A 71 -11.80 -7.62 8.29
N ARG A 72 -10.62 -8.05 8.75
CA ARG A 72 -10.19 -9.46 8.78
C ARG A 72 -10.65 -10.23 10.02
N LEU A 73 -11.27 -9.54 10.98
CA LEU A 73 -11.72 -10.11 12.25
C LEU A 73 -13.24 -10.35 12.26
N PRO A 74 -13.75 -11.26 13.12
CA PRO A 74 -15.19 -11.44 13.29
C PRO A 74 -15.80 -10.22 14.01
N LEU A 75 -16.17 -9.22 13.22
CA LEU A 75 -16.78 -7.99 13.71
C LEU A 75 -18.27 -8.19 13.99
N GLN A 76 -18.71 -7.74 15.16
CA GLN A 76 -20.11 -7.55 15.53
C GLN A 76 -20.28 -6.04 15.76
N SER A 77 -20.38 -5.32 14.65
CA SER A 77 -20.50 -3.88 14.63
C SER A 77 -21.91 -3.42 14.97
N ARG A 78 -22.00 -2.24 15.61
CA ARG A 78 -23.26 -1.53 15.81
C ARG A 78 -23.10 -0.08 15.39
N LYS A 79 -23.86 0.33 14.38
CA LYS A 79 -24.01 1.72 13.98
C LYS A 79 -25.05 2.42 14.85
N ILE A 80 -24.74 3.64 15.27
CA ILE A 80 -25.65 4.58 15.93
C ILE A 80 -26.03 5.67 14.91
N PRO A 81 -27.32 5.86 14.57
CA PRO A 81 -27.73 6.77 13.48
C PRO A 81 -27.55 8.26 13.83
N GLU A 82 -27.33 8.62 15.09
CA GLU A 82 -27.11 9.99 15.54
C GLU A 82 -25.71 10.51 15.17
N PHE A 83 -25.59 11.84 15.00
CA PHE A 83 -24.33 12.53 14.72
C PHE A 83 -23.50 12.73 16.00
N LEU A 84 -23.02 11.62 16.58
CA LEU A 84 -22.25 11.66 17.84
C LEU A 84 -20.76 11.91 17.63
N THR A 85 -20.24 11.69 16.41
CA THR A 85 -18.84 12.01 16.10
C THR A 85 -18.74 13.45 15.61
N GLN A 86 -18.21 14.34 16.46
CA GLN A 86 -18.02 15.75 16.13
C GLN A 86 -16.57 16.00 15.70
N TYR A 87 -16.35 16.44 14.46
CA TYR A 87 -15.02 16.64 13.91
C TYR A 87 -14.79 18.09 13.47
N ARG A 88 -13.72 18.70 13.98
CA ARG A 88 -13.40 20.09 13.66
C ARG A 88 -12.93 20.19 12.22
N PHE A 89 -13.70 20.89 11.38
CA PHE A 89 -13.33 21.15 10.00
C PHE A 89 -12.57 22.47 9.89
N LYS A 90 -11.40 22.43 9.25
CA LYS A 90 -10.65 23.60 8.78
C LYS A 90 -10.31 23.39 7.30
N ALA A 91 -10.67 24.34 6.44
CA ALA A 91 -10.52 24.22 4.98
C ALA A 91 -9.05 23.94 4.59
N ASN A 92 -8.09 24.58 5.27
CA ASN A 92 -6.66 24.46 4.99
C ASN A 92 -5.93 23.48 5.93
N SER A 93 -6.64 22.47 6.46
CA SER A 93 -6.01 21.43 7.29
C SER A 93 -5.09 20.52 6.47
N LYS A 94 -3.96 20.11 7.05
CA LYS A 94 -3.05 19.09 6.50
C LYS A 94 -3.80 17.80 6.09
N MET A 95 -4.85 17.43 6.83
CA MET A 95 -5.66 16.25 6.52
C MET A 95 -6.44 16.37 5.20
N ARG A 96 -6.91 17.58 4.84
CA ARG A 96 -7.80 17.78 3.68
C ARG A 96 -7.07 17.86 2.36
N ASN A 97 -5.84 18.36 2.36
CA ASN A 97 -5.01 18.43 1.17
C ASN A 97 -4.12 17.19 1.01
N ARG A 98 -4.22 16.19 1.90
CA ARG A 98 -3.22 15.13 1.96
C ARG A 98 -3.19 14.24 0.73
N GLU A 99 -4.32 13.77 0.22
CA GLU A 99 -4.33 12.94 -0.99
C GLU A 99 -3.93 13.74 -2.23
N ARG A 100 -4.26 15.04 -2.27
CA ARG A 100 -3.81 15.95 -3.31
C ARG A 100 -2.29 16.17 -3.24
N ASN A 101 -1.74 16.25 -2.04
CA ASN A 101 -0.33 16.57 -1.82
C ASN A 101 0.58 15.34 -1.84
N ASN A 102 0.06 14.19 -1.41
CA ASN A 102 0.77 12.92 -1.26
C ASN A 102 -0.01 11.75 -1.89
N PRO A 103 -0.30 11.79 -3.22
CA PRO A 103 -1.07 10.75 -3.89
C PRO A 103 -0.41 9.35 -3.83
N GLU A 104 0.88 9.29 -3.48
CA GLU A 104 1.65 8.07 -3.28
C GLU A 104 1.26 7.26 -2.03
N VAL A 105 0.80 7.90 -0.94
CA VAL A 105 0.55 7.17 0.32
C VAL A 105 -0.58 6.14 0.19
N PRO A 106 -1.73 6.43 -0.48
CA PRO A 106 -2.70 5.39 -0.80
C PRO A 106 -2.13 4.22 -1.61
N ARG A 107 -1.09 4.45 -2.44
CA ARG A 107 -0.42 3.38 -3.20
C ARG A 107 0.40 2.50 -2.25
N LEU A 108 1.14 3.12 -1.32
CA LEU A 108 1.91 2.40 -0.29
C LEU A 108 0.99 1.57 0.61
N MET A 109 -0.15 2.13 1.03
CA MET A 109 -1.17 1.39 1.78
C MET A 109 -1.66 0.16 1.00
N ARG A 110 -1.90 0.26 -0.32
CA ARG A 110 -2.29 -0.91 -1.12
C ARG A 110 -1.19 -1.96 -1.22
N THR A 111 0.08 -1.56 -1.31
CA THR A 111 1.20 -2.52 -1.25
C THR A 111 1.33 -3.20 0.11
N LEU A 112 0.91 -2.54 1.20
CA LEU A 112 0.88 -3.11 2.55
C LEU A 112 -0.23 -4.16 2.71
N PHE A 113 -1.38 -3.94 2.07
CA PHE A 113 -2.54 -4.85 2.09
C PHE A 113 -2.77 -5.50 0.72
N ALA A 114 -1.70 -5.98 0.09
CA ALA A 114 -1.72 -6.47 -1.29
C ALA A 114 -2.72 -7.61 -1.54
N ASP A 115 -3.07 -8.38 -0.51
CA ASP A 115 -4.08 -9.44 -0.55
C ASP A 115 -5.51 -8.91 -0.82
N LEU A 116 -5.79 -7.65 -0.50
CA LEU A 116 -7.11 -7.03 -0.68
C LEU A 116 -7.31 -6.40 -2.05
N TYR A 117 -6.26 -6.30 -2.87
CA TYR A 117 -6.31 -5.57 -4.14
C TYR A 117 -6.02 -6.49 -5.33
N PRO A 118 -6.72 -6.34 -6.46
CA PRO A 118 -6.38 -7.05 -7.68
C PRO A 118 -4.93 -6.77 -8.06
N VAL A 119 -4.18 -7.80 -8.48
CA VAL A 119 -2.75 -7.63 -8.78
C VAL A 119 -2.50 -6.57 -9.85
N ARG A 120 -3.39 -6.45 -10.85
CA ARG A 120 -3.31 -5.37 -11.85
C ARG A 120 -3.27 -3.98 -11.20
N LYS A 121 -4.07 -3.75 -10.16
CA LYS A 121 -4.09 -2.47 -9.45
C LYS A 121 -2.76 -2.20 -8.75
N LEU A 122 -2.16 -3.23 -8.14
CA LEU A 122 -0.86 -3.15 -7.48
C LEU A 122 0.27 -2.89 -8.48
N LEU A 123 0.23 -3.52 -9.65
CA LEU A 123 1.22 -3.23 -10.70
C LEU A 123 1.12 -1.80 -11.22
N ILE A 124 -0.09 -1.25 -11.38
CA ILE A 124 -0.29 0.17 -11.71
C ILE A 124 0.29 1.05 -10.60
N ASP A 125 0.06 0.71 -9.33
CA ASP A 125 0.64 1.47 -8.21
C ASP A 125 2.17 1.42 -8.23
N HIS A 126 2.78 0.25 -8.46
CA HIS A 126 4.22 0.12 -8.62
C HIS A 126 4.76 0.96 -9.78
N TYR A 127 4.11 0.93 -10.94
CA TYR A 127 4.50 1.74 -12.09
C TYR A 127 4.50 3.23 -11.75
N LEU A 128 3.44 3.73 -11.10
CA LEU A 128 3.31 5.13 -10.69
C LEU A 128 4.34 5.53 -9.63
N LEU A 129 4.65 4.65 -8.67
CA LEU A 129 5.67 4.88 -7.65
C LEU A 129 7.09 4.92 -8.24
N LEU A 130 7.34 4.19 -9.33
CA LEU A 130 8.63 4.17 -10.02
C LEU A 130 8.85 5.33 -11.01
N GLN A 131 7.80 6.10 -11.34
CA GLN A 131 7.94 7.29 -12.19
C GLN A 131 8.82 8.36 -11.53
N PRO A 132 9.39 9.29 -12.32
CA PRO A 132 10.00 10.50 -11.77
C PRO A 132 9.00 11.21 -10.83
N LYS A 133 9.43 11.55 -9.62
CA LYS A 133 8.58 12.13 -8.56
C LYS A 133 7.43 11.21 -8.07
N GLY A 134 7.53 9.90 -8.30
CA GLY A 134 6.58 8.91 -7.76
C GLY A 134 6.54 8.86 -6.23
N PHE A 135 7.61 9.35 -5.59
CA PHE A 135 7.67 9.65 -4.15
C PHE A 135 8.09 11.10 -3.93
N SER A 136 7.31 11.87 -3.16
CA SER A 136 7.77 13.18 -2.65
C SER A 136 8.98 13.01 -1.71
N GLU A 137 9.80 14.06 -1.57
CA GLU A 137 10.95 14.05 -0.65
C GLU A 137 10.53 13.74 0.79
N SER A 138 9.39 14.28 1.23
CA SER A 138 8.83 14.00 2.55
C SER A 138 8.51 12.52 2.74
N VAL A 139 7.90 11.87 1.73
CA VAL A 139 7.57 10.46 1.83
C VAL A 139 8.83 9.59 1.74
N GLN A 140 9.83 9.98 0.95
CA GLN A 140 11.13 9.27 0.94
C GLN A 140 11.79 9.29 2.32
N MET A 141 11.76 10.44 3.01
CA MET A 141 12.26 10.54 4.38
C MET A 141 11.47 9.66 5.34
N ASP A 142 10.13 9.71 5.30
CA ASP A 142 9.28 8.89 6.15
C ASP A 142 9.49 7.39 5.89
N VAL A 143 9.69 6.96 4.63
CA VAL A 143 10.03 5.56 4.29
C VAL A 143 11.38 5.14 4.88
N SER A 144 12.39 6.03 4.84
CA SER A 144 13.70 5.78 5.46
C SER A 144 13.59 5.60 6.98
N VAL A 145 12.81 6.47 7.64
CA VAL A 145 12.52 6.36 9.08
C VAL A 145 11.78 5.06 9.38
N SER A 146 10.77 4.71 8.58
CA SER A 146 10.01 3.47 8.71
C SER A 146 10.91 2.23 8.60
N GLN A 147 11.82 2.18 7.63
CA GLN A 147 12.79 1.09 7.49
C GLN A 147 13.71 0.99 8.72
N HIS A 148 14.12 2.12 9.29
CA HIS A 148 14.97 2.16 10.47
C HIS A 148 14.25 1.69 11.74
N LEU A 149 13.00 2.14 11.95
CA LEU A 149 12.20 1.76 13.11
C LEU A 149 11.66 0.33 13.01
N HIS A 150 11.46 -0.18 11.80
CA HIS A 150 10.88 -1.50 11.53
C HIS A 150 11.75 -2.33 10.57
N PRO A 151 13.02 -2.62 10.92
CA PRO A 151 13.98 -3.25 10.02
C PRO A 151 13.61 -4.69 9.62
N HIS A 152 12.71 -5.32 10.37
CA HIS A 152 12.23 -6.70 10.13
C HIS A 152 10.91 -6.76 9.36
N ARG A 153 10.34 -5.63 8.92
CA ARG A 153 9.13 -5.63 8.07
C ARG A 153 9.55 -5.58 6.61
N SER A 154 8.93 -6.39 5.76
CA SER A 154 9.28 -6.46 4.33
C SER A 154 8.97 -5.16 3.57
N THR A 155 7.84 -4.53 3.88
CA THR A 155 7.28 -3.41 3.09
C THR A 155 8.16 -2.16 3.06
N PRO A 156 8.77 -1.70 4.17
CA PRO A 156 9.72 -0.59 4.11
C PRO A 156 10.90 -0.85 3.18
N HIS A 157 11.45 -2.07 3.16
CA HIS A 157 12.51 -2.44 2.21
C HIS A 157 12.03 -2.47 0.76
N LEU A 158 10.78 -2.87 0.51
CA LEU A 158 10.15 -2.80 -0.81
C LEU A 158 10.12 -1.36 -1.32
N TRP A 159 9.64 -0.42 -0.50
CA TRP A 159 9.55 0.98 -0.87
C TRP A 159 10.92 1.64 -1.05
N VAL A 160 11.90 1.32 -0.20
CA VAL A 160 13.30 1.76 -0.39
C VAL A 160 13.85 1.25 -1.72
N GLY A 161 13.58 0.01 -2.09
CA GLY A 161 13.95 -0.53 -3.40
C GLY A 161 13.33 0.24 -4.56
N MET A 162 12.05 0.62 -4.45
CA MET A 162 11.36 1.43 -5.48
C MET A 162 11.96 2.83 -5.60
N ILE A 163 12.26 3.49 -4.48
CA ILE A 163 12.91 4.81 -4.47
C ILE A 163 14.30 4.76 -5.11
N LEU A 164 15.09 3.71 -4.83
CA LEU A 164 16.42 3.53 -5.42
C LEU A 164 16.33 3.23 -6.91
N GLN A 165 15.38 2.39 -7.32
CA GLN A 165 15.14 2.06 -8.72
C GLN A 165 14.70 3.30 -9.51
N SER A 166 13.81 4.13 -8.99
CA SER A 166 13.37 5.36 -9.66
C SER A 166 14.50 6.39 -9.81
N LYS A 167 15.56 6.28 -9.01
CA LYS A 167 16.79 7.10 -9.10
C LYS A 167 17.86 6.47 -10.01
N GLY A 168 17.61 5.29 -10.57
CA GLY A 168 18.55 4.56 -11.43
C GLY A 168 19.60 3.74 -10.67
N ASP A 169 19.59 3.71 -9.33
CA ASP A 169 20.50 2.85 -8.56
C ASP A 169 19.95 1.42 -8.50
N LEU A 170 20.03 0.73 -9.63
CA LEU A 170 19.52 -0.63 -9.80
C LEU A 170 20.22 -1.64 -8.89
N LYS A 171 21.52 -1.43 -8.59
CA LYS A 171 22.29 -2.32 -7.70
C LYS A 171 21.78 -2.22 -6.28
N ALA A 172 21.57 -1.00 -5.76
CA ALA A 172 21.01 -0.82 -4.43
C ALA A 172 19.54 -1.25 -4.36
N ALA A 173 18.76 -0.98 -5.40
CA ALA A 173 17.38 -1.44 -5.50
C ALA A 173 17.29 -2.97 -5.40
N CYS A 174 18.12 -3.71 -6.14
CA CYS A 174 18.17 -5.18 -6.05
C CYS A 174 18.50 -5.67 -4.64
N ARG A 175 19.39 -4.99 -3.90
CA ARG A 175 19.70 -5.35 -2.51
C ARG A 175 18.48 -5.13 -1.59
N ALA A 176 17.82 -3.99 -1.72
CA ALA A 176 16.63 -3.67 -0.94
C ALA A 176 15.46 -4.63 -1.24
N TYR A 177 15.20 -4.94 -2.51
CA TYR A 177 14.18 -5.93 -2.88
C TYR A 177 14.51 -7.34 -2.38
N ASN A 178 15.78 -7.75 -2.46
CA ASN A 178 16.19 -9.03 -1.89
C ASN A 178 15.98 -9.07 -0.36
N GLN A 179 16.30 -7.98 0.35
CA GLN A 179 16.03 -7.88 1.78
C GLN A 179 14.52 -7.91 2.10
N SER A 180 13.71 -7.21 1.30
CA SER A 180 12.25 -7.24 1.40
C SER A 180 11.72 -8.66 1.23
N LYS A 181 12.16 -9.36 0.19
CA LYS A 181 11.80 -10.76 -0.12
C LYS A 181 12.15 -11.72 1.02
N LEU A 182 13.34 -11.58 1.62
CA LEU A 182 13.76 -12.41 2.76
C LEU A 182 12.87 -12.23 4.01
N LEU A 183 12.20 -11.07 4.13
CA LEU A 183 11.30 -10.74 5.24
C LEU A 183 9.82 -10.94 4.88
N SER A 184 9.51 -11.18 3.60
CA SER A 184 8.15 -11.32 3.09
C SER A 184 7.52 -12.62 3.54
N GLN A 185 6.20 -12.60 3.71
CA GLN A 185 5.43 -13.83 3.89
C GLN A 185 5.46 -14.66 2.58
N PRO A 186 5.28 -16.00 2.64
CA PRO A 186 5.42 -16.86 1.46
C PRO A 186 4.54 -16.49 0.24
N TYR A 187 3.43 -15.79 0.47
CA TYR A 187 2.49 -15.35 -0.57
C TYR A 187 2.72 -13.91 -1.05
N ASP A 188 3.63 -13.16 -0.43
CA ASP A 188 3.95 -11.78 -0.81
C ASP A 188 4.96 -11.75 -1.96
N TRP A 189 4.40 -11.75 -3.16
CA TRP A 189 5.10 -11.78 -4.44
C TRP A 189 5.81 -10.47 -4.80
N GLN A 190 5.46 -9.35 -4.16
CA GLN A 190 5.81 -8.01 -4.64
C GLN A 190 7.32 -7.81 -4.72
N ALA A 191 8.03 -8.23 -3.66
CA ALA A 191 9.48 -8.10 -3.58
C ALA A 191 10.22 -8.97 -4.62
N ALA A 192 9.81 -10.24 -4.78
CA ALA A 192 10.36 -11.14 -5.78
C ALA A 192 10.14 -10.61 -7.21
N PHE A 193 8.93 -10.13 -7.51
CA PHE A 193 8.62 -9.50 -8.80
C PHE A 193 9.51 -8.28 -9.07
N ARG A 194 9.66 -7.40 -8.08
CA ARG A 194 10.48 -6.18 -8.24
C ARG A 194 11.96 -6.49 -8.35
N LEU A 195 12.45 -7.49 -7.61
CA LEU A 195 13.82 -7.99 -7.73
C LEU A 195 14.09 -8.53 -9.13
N TRP A 196 13.22 -9.41 -9.64
CA TRP A 196 13.31 -9.95 -11.00
C TRP A 196 13.41 -8.83 -12.06
N LYS A 197 12.48 -7.87 -12.02
CA LYS A 197 12.49 -6.73 -12.96
C LYS A 197 13.75 -5.87 -12.84
N ALA A 198 14.20 -5.57 -11.63
CA ALA A 198 15.41 -4.79 -11.43
C ALA A 198 16.68 -5.52 -11.92
N LEU A 199 16.72 -6.84 -11.81
CA LEU A 199 17.82 -7.68 -12.32
C LEU A 199 17.87 -7.72 -13.85
N LEU A 200 16.71 -7.76 -14.51
CA LEU A 200 16.61 -7.64 -15.98
C LEU A 200 17.18 -6.30 -16.45
N LEU A 201 16.77 -5.19 -15.83
CA LEU A 201 17.28 -3.86 -16.13
C LEU A 201 18.79 -3.72 -15.84
N LEU A 202 19.30 -4.42 -14.83
CA LEU A 202 20.72 -4.45 -14.49
C LEU A 202 21.54 -5.31 -15.47
N GLY A 203 20.90 -6.15 -16.28
CA GLY A 203 21.57 -7.10 -17.18
C GLY A 203 22.06 -8.39 -16.50
N ASP A 204 21.61 -8.69 -15.27
CA ASP A 204 22.00 -9.91 -14.54
C ASP A 204 21.07 -11.08 -14.89
N ALA A 205 21.22 -11.61 -16.10
CA ALA A 205 20.36 -12.67 -16.64
C ALA A 205 20.34 -13.93 -15.76
N ARG A 206 21.47 -14.29 -15.15
CA ARG A 206 21.58 -15.51 -14.33
C ARG A 206 20.74 -15.41 -13.05
N ARG A 207 20.75 -14.26 -12.38
CA ARG A 207 19.89 -14.05 -11.20
C ARG A 207 18.44 -13.84 -11.61
N ALA A 208 18.18 -13.08 -12.67
CA ALA A 208 16.83 -12.85 -13.17
C ALA A 208 16.11 -14.18 -13.48
N ALA A 209 16.78 -15.12 -14.16
CA ALA A 209 16.19 -16.43 -14.47
C ALA A 209 15.77 -17.23 -13.22
N ARG A 210 16.53 -17.14 -12.12
CA ARG A 210 16.17 -17.81 -10.86
C ARG A 210 14.93 -17.19 -10.20
N GLU A 211 14.87 -15.86 -10.18
CA GLU A 211 13.72 -15.15 -9.62
C GLU A 211 12.45 -15.40 -10.46
N GLU A 212 12.60 -15.52 -11.78
CA GLU A 212 11.50 -15.86 -12.67
C GLU A 212 10.95 -17.26 -12.41
N GLU A 213 11.82 -18.25 -12.23
CA GLU A 213 11.42 -19.62 -11.91
C GLU A 213 10.63 -19.70 -10.61
N GLU A 214 11.04 -18.95 -9.58
CA GLU A 214 10.31 -18.85 -8.32
C GLU A 214 8.93 -18.21 -8.52
N LEU A 215 8.84 -17.10 -9.26
CA LEU A 215 7.55 -16.47 -9.57
C LEU A 215 6.64 -17.40 -10.40
N ARG A 216 7.20 -18.18 -11.34
CA ARG A 216 6.46 -19.20 -12.10
C ARG A 216 5.91 -20.29 -11.18
N SER A 217 6.65 -20.67 -10.14
CA SER A 217 6.16 -21.66 -9.17
C SER A 217 5.01 -21.13 -8.32
N LEU A 218 5.00 -19.82 -7.99
CA LEU A 218 3.97 -19.18 -7.18
C LEU A 218 2.68 -18.88 -7.96
N TRP A 219 2.81 -18.43 -9.20
CA TRP A 219 1.70 -17.91 -9.99
C TRP A 219 1.30 -18.80 -11.17
N GLY A 220 2.14 -19.76 -11.53
CA GLY A 220 2.01 -20.48 -12.79
C GLY A 220 2.36 -19.61 -14.01
N PRO A 221 2.52 -20.23 -15.18
CA PRO A 221 3.01 -19.56 -16.38
C PRO A 221 2.00 -18.53 -16.95
N VAL A 222 0.70 -18.80 -16.80
CA VAL A 222 -0.36 -17.93 -17.32
C VAL A 222 -0.38 -16.61 -16.56
N GLN A 223 -0.50 -16.67 -15.23
CA GLN A 223 -0.59 -15.48 -14.39
C GLN A 223 0.69 -14.64 -14.46
N LEU A 224 1.87 -15.27 -14.56
CA LEU A 224 3.12 -14.54 -14.81
C LEU A 224 3.12 -13.81 -16.17
N GLY A 225 2.57 -14.43 -17.22
CA GLY A 225 2.44 -13.80 -18.54
C GLY A 225 1.54 -12.55 -18.55
N TRP A 226 0.48 -12.52 -17.75
CA TRP A 226 -0.39 -11.35 -17.60
C TRP A 226 0.29 -10.16 -16.89
N TYR A 227 1.32 -10.41 -16.06
CA TYR A 227 2.09 -9.34 -15.42
C TYR A 227 3.16 -8.71 -16.31
N GLY A 228 3.27 -9.21 -17.54
CA GLY A 228 3.93 -8.52 -18.63
C GLY A 228 3.09 -7.43 -19.27
N THR A 229 1.83 -7.16 -18.89
CA THR A 229 0.99 -6.18 -19.63
C THR A 229 1.07 -4.74 -19.12
N ASP A 230 0.91 -3.75 -20.01
CA ASP A 230 0.81 -2.34 -19.66
C ASP A 230 -0.56 -1.99 -19.07
N VAL A 231 -0.75 -0.70 -18.75
CA VAL A 231 -1.99 -0.16 -18.19
C VAL A 231 -3.20 -0.32 -19.11
N ASP A 232 -3.01 -0.64 -20.39
CA ASP A 232 -4.05 -0.91 -21.40
C ASP A 232 -4.30 -2.41 -21.63
N GLY A 233 -3.57 -3.28 -20.93
CA GLY A 233 -3.71 -4.73 -21.08
C GLY A 233 -2.99 -5.29 -22.31
N ARG A 234 -2.13 -4.51 -22.96
CA ARG A 234 -1.23 -5.02 -24.00
C ARG A 234 -0.08 -5.73 -23.33
N ILE A 235 0.27 -6.94 -23.77
CA ILE A 235 1.50 -7.62 -23.35
C ILE A 235 2.68 -6.71 -23.74
N VAL A 236 3.36 -6.13 -22.75
CA VAL A 236 4.65 -5.47 -22.90
C VAL A 236 5.68 -6.57 -23.09
N PRO A 237 6.38 -6.60 -24.22
CA PRO A 237 7.53 -7.47 -24.39
C PRO A 237 8.52 -7.24 -23.25
N HIS A 238 9.17 -8.31 -22.80
CA HIS A 238 10.27 -8.25 -21.85
C HIS A 238 11.26 -7.14 -22.27
N GLU A 239 11.80 -6.37 -21.32
CA GLU A 239 12.74 -5.25 -21.57
C GLU A 239 14.00 -5.63 -22.40
N ALA A 240 14.23 -6.92 -22.67
CA ALA A 240 15.21 -7.37 -23.64
C ALA A 240 14.88 -6.98 -25.10
N ASP A 241 13.64 -6.59 -25.40
CA ASP A 241 13.18 -6.15 -26.73
C ASP A 241 12.96 -4.64 -26.83
N LEU A 242 13.44 -3.85 -25.86
CA LEU A 242 13.51 -2.38 -26.00
C LEU A 242 14.87 -2.00 -26.60
N PRO A 243 14.98 -1.67 -27.90
CA PRO A 243 16.14 -0.96 -28.38
C PRO A 243 16.17 0.39 -27.64
N LEU A 244 17.17 0.55 -26.78
CA LEU A 244 17.76 1.82 -26.36
C LEU A 244 16.85 3.03 -26.61
N LEU A 245 15.95 3.34 -25.66
CA LEU A 245 15.39 4.69 -25.56
C LEU A 245 16.47 5.60 -24.94
N ARG A 246 17.54 5.81 -25.74
CA ARG A 246 18.18 7.11 -25.82
C ARG A 246 17.26 7.95 -26.70
N ASP A 247 16.66 8.96 -26.10
CA ASP A 247 16.65 10.33 -26.60
C ASP A 247 16.66 11.26 -25.38
#